data_AF-A0A9N9D1Q9-F1
#
_entry.id   AF-A0A9N9D1Q9-F1
#
_cell.length_a   1.000
_cell.length_b   1.000
_cell.length_c   1.000
_cell.angle_alpha   90.00
_cell.angle_beta   90.00
_cell.angle_gamma   90.00
#
_symmetry.space_group_name_H-M   'P 1'
#
loop_
_entity.id
_entity.type
_entity.pdbx_description
1 polymer ?
#
loop_
_entity_poly.entity_id
_entity_poly.type
_entity_poly.pdbx_seq_one_letter_code
_entity_poly.pdbx_strand_id
1 'polypeptide(L)'
;LMVRQYPENKFFERASIHLHVPEGATPKDGPSAGITMATSLLSLALSKSLDPTIAMTGELTLTGKILKVGGIREKAVAAKRSSVSTLIFPKANTNDWEELPENIKEGLTGVPVADYDEVFNFVFGTISREQAKQVWDLMLALQSVESEDKKGMVAELTEQL
;
A
#
# COMPACT_ATOMS: atom_id res chain seq x y z
N LEU A 1 -9.43 9.09 2.92
CA LEU A 1 -9.91 8.02 2.01
C LEU A 1 -10.90 7.08 2.69
N MET A 2 -10.48 6.18 3.60
CA MET A 2 -11.35 5.14 4.19
C MET A 2 -12.66 5.64 4.81
N VAL A 3 -12.60 6.54 5.79
CA VAL A 3 -13.81 7.07 6.45
C VAL A 3 -14.78 7.74 5.46
N ARG A 4 -14.25 8.34 4.38
CA ARG A 4 -15.06 9.06 3.38
C ARG A 4 -15.64 8.11 2.32
N GLN A 5 -14.89 7.10 1.90
CA GLN A 5 -15.27 6.21 0.79
C GLN A 5 -15.87 4.88 1.26
N TYR A 6 -15.46 4.38 2.42
CA TYR A 6 -15.82 3.09 3.02
C TYR A 6 -16.13 3.24 4.53
N PRO A 7 -17.13 4.04 4.92
CA PRO A 7 -17.41 4.36 6.33
C PRO A 7 -17.79 3.14 7.18
N GLU A 8 -18.30 2.08 6.55
CA GLU A 8 -18.69 0.82 7.20
C GLU A 8 -17.49 -0.08 7.48
N ASN A 9 -16.37 0.09 6.78
CA ASN A 9 -15.18 -0.70 7.02
C ASN A 9 -14.53 -0.26 8.34
N LYS A 10 -14.71 -1.06 9.39
CA LYS A 10 -14.23 -0.79 10.76
C LYS A 10 -12.85 -1.36 11.08
N PHE A 11 -12.07 -1.74 10.08
CA PHE A 11 -10.77 -2.41 10.27
C PHE A 11 -9.85 -1.63 11.23
N PHE A 12 -9.59 -0.36 10.95
CA PHE A 12 -8.66 0.46 11.74
C PHE A 12 -9.15 0.80 13.16
N GLU A 13 -10.44 0.62 13.46
CA GLU A 13 -10.98 0.83 14.80
C GLU A 13 -10.74 -0.39 15.71
N ARG A 14 -10.56 -1.58 15.14
CA ARG A 14 -10.51 -2.85 15.88
C ARG A 14 -9.20 -3.61 15.75
N ALA A 15 -8.47 -3.42 14.66
CA ALA A 15 -7.26 -4.18 14.38
C ALA A 15 -6.06 -3.68 15.21
N SER A 16 -5.35 -4.63 15.83
CA SER A 16 -3.98 -4.42 16.31
C SER A 16 -3.01 -4.66 15.16
N ILE A 17 -2.27 -3.63 14.76
CA ILE A 17 -1.41 -3.68 13.57
C ILE A 17 0.05 -3.78 13.99
N HIS A 18 0.75 -4.77 13.44
CA HIS A 18 2.20 -4.87 13.49
C HIS A 18 2.77 -4.55 12.11
N LEU A 19 3.64 -3.55 12.02
CA LEU A 19 4.30 -3.17 10.78
C LEU A 19 5.78 -3.57 10.86
N HIS A 20 6.19 -4.50 10.01
CA HIS A 20 7.60 -4.88 9.85
C HIS A 20 8.15 -4.28 8.56
N VAL A 21 9.18 -3.45 8.69
CA VAL A 21 10.00 -3.01 7.56
C VAL A 21 11.29 -3.85 7.61
N PRO A 22 11.57 -4.73 6.64
CA PRO A 22 12.72 -5.65 6.66
C PRO A 22 14.09 -4.96 6.67
N GLU A 23 15.16 -5.70 6.98
CA GLU A 23 16.58 -5.27 7.12
C GLU A 23 16.91 -4.48 8.42
N GLY A 24 16.76 -5.12 9.59
CA GLY A 24 16.85 -4.44 10.90
C GLY A 24 18.18 -3.74 11.25
N ALA A 25 19.29 -4.08 10.58
CA ALA A 25 20.61 -3.52 10.87
C ALA A 25 20.93 -2.22 10.11
N THR A 26 20.22 -1.95 9.01
CA THR A 26 20.38 -0.75 8.20
C THR A 26 19.45 0.35 8.75
N PRO A 27 19.94 1.57 9.05
CA PRO A 27 19.08 2.68 9.45
C PRO A 27 18.00 2.93 8.39
N LYS A 28 16.73 2.89 8.78
CA LYS A 28 15.56 3.14 7.92
C LYS A 28 15.01 4.55 8.10
N ASP A 29 15.88 5.46 8.49
CA ASP A 29 15.52 6.84 8.75
C ASP A 29 15.26 7.56 7.42
N GLY A 30 14.00 7.94 7.23
CA GLY A 30 13.61 8.78 6.12
C GLY A 30 12.10 8.79 5.89
N PRO A 31 11.49 9.96 5.66
CA PRO A 31 10.05 10.06 5.45
C PRO A 31 9.58 9.43 4.13
N SER A 32 10.52 9.03 3.26
CA SER A 32 10.26 8.59 1.88
C SER A 32 9.48 7.27 1.71
N ALA A 33 9.18 6.55 2.80
CA ALA A 33 8.33 5.36 2.80
C ALA A 33 6.86 5.65 3.14
N GLY A 34 6.48 6.92 3.31
CA GLY A 34 5.13 7.33 3.75
C GLY A 34 4.01 6.75 2.89
N ILE A 35 4.12 6.88 1.56
CA ILE A 35 3.10 6.31 0.66
C ILE A 35 3.10 4.78 0.66
N THR A 36 4.26 4.15 0.86
CA THR A 36 4.39 2.68 0.93
C THR A 36 3.67 2.13 2.16
N MET A 37 3.90 2.75 3.33
CA MET A 37 3.25 2.38 4.58
C MET A 37 1.74 2.60 4.51
N ALA A 38 1.29 3.75 3.98
CA ALA A 38 -0.14 3.98 3.81
C ALA A 38 -0.79 2.93 2.89
N THR A 39 -0.12 2.57 1.79
CA THR A 39 -0.63 1.59 0.84
C THR A 39 -0.66 0.18 1.41
N SER A 40 0.33 -0.22 2.21
CA SER A 40 0.32 -1.53 2.88
C SER A 40 -0.81 -1.65 3.91
N LEU A 41 -1.05 -0.57 4.68
CA LEU A 41 -2.16 -0.51 5.63
C LEU A 41 -3.52 -0.57 4.92
N LEU A 42 -3.67 0.14 3.79
CA LEU A 42 -4.91 0.10 3.01
C LEU A 42 -5.11 -1.25 2.32
N SER A 43 -4.05 -1.87 1.81
CA SER A 43 -4.10 -3.24 1.27
C SER A 43 -4.64 -4.21 2.31
N LEU A 44 -4.16 -4.11 3.55
CA LEU A 44 -4.67 -4.90 4.67
C LEU A 44 -6.13 -4.55 4.96
N ALA A 45 -6.49 -3.27 5.12
CA ALA A 45 -7.87 -2.88 5.43
C ALA A 45 -8.89 -3.25 4.34
N LEU A 46 -8.46 -3.36 3.08
CA LEU A 46 -9.30 -3.70 1.93
C LEU A 46 -9.22 -5.19 1.56
N SER A 47 -8.39 -5.99 2.24
CA SER A 47 -8.01 -7.37 1.86
C SER A 47 -7.73 -7.48 0.35
N LYS A 48 -6.92 -6.55 -0.15
CA LYS A 48 -6.57 -6.49 -1.57
C LYS A 48 -5.07 -6.62 -1.72
N SER A 49 -4.63 -7.70 -2.34
CA SER A 49 -3.23 -7.91 -2.65
C SER A 49 -2.71 -6.83 -3.60
N LEU A 50 -1.44 -6.43 -3.39
CA LEU A 50 -0.72 -5.47 -4.21
C LEU A 50 -0.03 -6.20 -5.36
N ASP A 51 0.11 -5.52 -6.50
CA ASP A 51 0.96 -6.01 -7.60
C ASP A 51 2.43 -5.95 -7.16
N PRO A 52 3.14 -7.09 -7.11
CA PRO A 52 4.52 -7.15 -6.63
C PRO A 52 5.51 -6.45 -7.58
N THR A 53 5.10 -6.08 -8.78
CA THR A 53 5.91 -5.37 -9.78
C THR A 53 5.83 -3.85 -9.67
N ILE A 54 5.13 -3.33 -8.64
CA ILE A 54 5.04 -1.91 -8.32
C ILE A 54 5.96 -1.60 -7.12
N ALA A 55 6.88 -0.66 -7.32
CA ALA A 55 7.59 0.02 -6.23
C ALA A 55 7.07 1.45 -6.08
N MET A 56 7.21 2.00 -4.88
CA MET A 56 6.79 3.37 -4.60
C MET A 56 7.70 4.07 -3.60
N THR A 57 7.88 5.39 -3.78
CA THR A 57 8.56 6.26 -2.82
C THR A 57 7.87 7.62 -2.76
N GLY A 58 7.85 8.22 -1.59
CA GLY A 58 7.24 9.52 -1.38
C GLY A 58 7.00 9.78 0.09
N GLU A 59 7.32 10.99 0.54
CA GLU A 59 6.91 11.47 1.85
C GLU A 59 5.44 11.84 1.81
N LEU A 60 4.65 11.29 2.73
CA LEU A 60 3.21 11.50 2.80
C LEU A 60 2.87 12.44 3.94
N THR A 61 2.20 13.53 3.63
CA THR A 61 1.66 14.47 4.63
C THR A 61 0.30 14.00 5.16
N LEU A 62 -0.11 14.54 6.32
CA LEU A 62 -1.44 14.27 6.90
C LEU A 62 -2.61 14.72 6.01
N THR A 63 -2.39 15.69 5.12
CA THR A 63 -3.40 16.18 4.17
C THR A 63 -3.46 15.36 2.89
N GLY A 64 -2.59 14.36 2.72
CA GLY A 64 -2.55 13.49 1.54
C GLY A 64 -1.61 13.97 0.43
N LYS A 65 -0.91 15.10 0.60
CA LYS A 65 0.12 15.55 -0.35
C LYS A 65 1.35 14.66 -0.28
N ILE A 66 1.96 14.42 -1.45
CA ILE A 66 3.19 13.66 -1.62
C ILE A 66 4.34 14.64 -1.87
N LEU A 67 5.33 14.63 -0.98
CA LEU A 67 6.49 15.53 -1.02
C LEU A 67 7.70 14.89 -1.70
N LYS A 68 8.61 15.75 -2.17
CA LYS A 68 9.86 15.37 -2.83
C LYS A 68 10.71 14.49 -1.91
N VAL A 69 11.36 13.49 -2.48
CA VAL A 69 12.32 12.63 -1.78
C VAL A 69 13.69 12.69 -2.46
N GLY A 70 14.75 12.41 -1.70
CA GLY A 70 16.08 12.22 -2.27
C GLY A 70 16.25 10.85 -2.92
N GLY A 71 17.32 10.73 -3.71
CA GLY A 71 17.85 9.46 -4.19
C GLY A 71 17.02 8.75 -5.27
N ILE A 72 16.42 9.51 -6.20
CA ILE A 72 15.57 8.93 -7.27
C ILE A 72 16.37 8.00 -8.18
N ARG A 73 17.62 8.35 -8.50
CA ARG A 73 18.49 7.51 -9.32
C ARG A 73 18.76 6.17 -8.66
N GLU A 74 19.16 6.18 -7.39
CA GLU A 74 19.48 4.98 -6.61
C GLU A 74 18.24 4.10 -6.47
N LYS A 75 17.08 4.70 -6.22
CA LYS A 75 15.79 4.01 -6.12
C LYS A 75 15.35 3.38 -7.45
N ALA A 76 15.53 4.08 -8.56
CA ALA A 76 15.21 3.53 -9.89
C ALA A 76 16.13 2.34 -10.24
N VAL A 77 17.42 2.44 -9.94
CA VAL A 77 18.37 1.32 -10.12
C VAL A 77 17.99 0.13 -9.23
N ALA A 78 17.63 0.37 -7.97
CA ALA A 78 17.18 -0.69 -7.06
C ALA A 78 15.90 -1.36 -7.56
N ALA A 79 14.90 -0.59 -7.99
CA ALA A 79 13.66 -1.11 -8.56
C ALA A 79 13.94 -2.02 -9.77
N LYS A 80 14.78 -1.57 -10.70
CA LYS A 80 15.17 -2.36 -11.87
C LYS A 80 15.89 -3.67 -11.48
N ARG A 81 16.79 -3.63 -10.50
CA ARG A 81 17.48 -4.83 -9.98
C ARG A 81 16.52 -5.81 -9.32
N SER A 82 15.45 -5.32 -8.71
CA SER A 82 14.38 -6.12 -8.12
C SER A 82 13.32 -6.58 -9.12
N SER A 83 13.54 -6.41 -10.43
CA SER A 83 12.59 -6.77 -11.50
C SER A 83 11.22 -6.09 -11.37
N VAL A 84 11.19 -4.91 -10.77
CA VAL A 84 10.01 -4.05 -10.69
C VAL A 84 9.80 -3.38 -12.05
N SER A 85 8.57 -3.38 -12.56
CA SER A 85 8.20 -2.80 -13.85
C SER A 85 7.70 -1.37 -13.74
N THR A 86 7.25 -0.95 -12.55
CA THR A 86 6.63 0.35 -12.30
C THR A 86 7.18 1.01 -11.04
N LEU A 87 7.60 2.28 -11.14
CA LEU A 87 7.98 3.11 -10.01
C LEU A 87 7.03 4.29 -9.85
N ILE A 88 6.27 4.32 -8.76
CA ILE A 88 5.48 5.48 -8.34
C ILE A 88 6.39 6.42 -7.55
N PHE A 89 6.45 7.69 -7.94
CA PHE A 89 7.33 8.68 -7.30
C PHE A 89 6.69 10.08 -7.23
N PRO A 90 7.18 10.99 -6.37
CA PRO A 90 6.57 12.31 -6.22
C PRO A 90 6.68 13.13 -7.50
N LYS A 91 5.64 13.85 -7.89
CA LYS A 91 5.66 14.75 -9.05
C LYS A 91 6.73 15.84 -8.95
N ALA A 92 7.11 16.22 -7.72
CA ALA A 92 8.22 17.14 -7.47
C ALA A 92 9.61 16.56 -7.83
N ASN A 93 9.70 15.25 -8.08
CA ASN A 93 10.90 14.56 -8.53
C ASN A 93 10.94 14.33 -10.06
N THR A 94 9.99 14.86 -10.85
CA THR A 94 9.95 14.65 -12.31
C THR A 94 11.25 15.08 -13.00
N ASN A 95 11.85 16.21 -12.63
CA ASN A 95 13.13 16.64 -13.19
C ASN A 95 14.25 15.62 -12.91
N ASP A 96 14.33 15.11 -11.67
CA ASP A 96 15.34 14.12 -11.29
C ASP A 96 15.14 12.79 -12.05
N TRP A 97 13.89 12.46 -12.41
CA TRP A 97 13.54 11.29 -13.22
C TRP A 97 13.91 11.48 -14.69
N GLU A 98 13.67 12.65 -15.26
CA GLU A 98 14.01 12.97 -16.65
C GLU A 98 15.52 12.95 -16.90
N GLU A 99 16.31 13.35 -15.91
CA GLU A 99 17.77 13.29 -15.92
C GLU A 99 18.34 11.86 -15.82
N LEU A 100 17.50 10.84 -15.62
CA LEU A 100 17.97 9.46 -15.57
C LEU A 100 18.40 8.98 -16.98
N PRO A 101 19.56 8.31 -17.07
CA PRO A 101 19.98 7.61 -18.28
C PRO A 101 18.91 6.63 -18.80
N GLU A 102 18.81 6.49 -20.12
CA GLU A 102 17.79 5.66 -20.77
C GLU A 102 17.90 4.19 -20.37
N ASN A 103 19.13 3.69 -20.17
CA ASN A 103 19.37 2.33 -19.70
C ASN A 103 18.84 2.07 -18.28
N ILE A 104 18.51 3.09 -17.48
CA ILE A 104 17.84 2.94 -16.18
C ILE A 104 16.33 2.91 -16.37
N LYS A 105 15.78 3.78 -17.23
CA LYS A 105 14.34 3.88 -17.51
C LYS A 105 13.81 2.73 -18.37
N GLU A 106 14.66 2.11 -19.19
CA GLU A 106 14.28 0.98 -20.04
C GLU A 106 13.69 -0.16 -19.20
N GLY A 107 12.45 -0.55 -19.50
CA GLY A 107 11.72 -1.58 -18.76
C GLY A 107 11.15 -1.14 -17.40
N LEU A 108 11.32 0.14 -17.03
CA LEU A 108 10.80 0.71 -15.79
C LEU A 108 9.89 1.92 -16.09
N THR A 109 8.59 1.76 -15.88
CA THR A 109 7.60 2.81 -16.07
C THR A 109 7.58 3.74 -14.86
N GLY A 110 7.85 5.03 -15.08
CA GLY A 110 7.74 6.06 -14.05
C GLY A 110 6.34 6.64 -13.95
N VAL A 111 5.74 6.66 -12.75
CA VAL A 111 4.40 7.22 -12.48
C VAL A 111 4.52 8.38 -11.48
N PRO A 112 4.59 9.64 -11.96
CA PRO A 112 4.65 10.81 -11.10
C PRO A 112 3.29 11.12 -10.45
N VAL A 113 3.26 11.32 -9.13
CA VAL A 113 2.03 11.58 -8.34
C VAL A 113 2.20 12.77 -7.40
N ALA A 114 1.17 13.59 -7.23
CA ALA A 114 1.18 14.75 -6.32
C ALA A 114 0.35 14.51 -5.04
N ASP A 115 -0.69 13.69 -5.16
CA ASP A 115 -1.64 13.39 -4.08
C ASP A 115 -1.79 11.88 -3.91
N TYR A 116 -2.02 11.46 -2.66
CA TYR A 116 -2.17 10.03 -2.33
C TYR A 116 -3.41 9.40 -2.96
N ASP A 117 -4.43 10.18 -3.30
CA ASP A 117 -5.60 9.70 -4.04
C ASP A 117 -5.19 9.15 -5.43
N GLU A 118 -4.14 9.70 -6.07
CA GLU A 118 -3.62 9.17 -7.33
C GLU A 118 -2.97 7.79 -7.14
N VAL A 119 -2.19 7.62 -6.06
CA VAL A 119 -1.61 6.33 -5.68
C VAL A 119 -2.71 5.31 -5.39
N PHE A 120 -3.71 5.71 -4.61
CA PHE A 120 -4.85 4.86 -4.28
C PHE A 120 -5.59 4.39 -5.53
N ASN A 121 -5.91 5.31 -6.45
CA ASN A 121 -6.61 4.96 -7.69
C ASN A 121 -5.76 4.06 -8.61
N PHE A 122 -4.44 4.31 -8.68
CA PHE A 122 -3.53 3.47 -9.46
C PHE A 122 -3.48 2.03 -8.93
N VAL A 123 -3.39 1.87 -7.61
CA VAL A 123 -3.20 0.58 -6.95
C VAL A 123 -4.52 -0.18 -6.74
N PHE A 124 -5.59 0.52 -6.37
CA PHE A 124 -6.85 -0.06 -5.92
C PHE A 124 -8.07 0.33 -6.75
N GLY A 125 -7.92 1.07 -7.86
CA GLY A 125 -9.05 1.61 -8.64
C GLY A 125 -10.04 0.57 -9.21
N THR A 126 -9.70 -0.72 -9.15
CA THR A 126 -10.54 -1.84 -9.59
C THR A 126 -11.43 -2.42 -8.49
N ILE A 127 -11.28 -2.00 -7.22
CA ILE A 127 -12.08 -2.54 -6.12
C ILE A 127 -13.51 -2.00 -6.16
N SER A 128 -14.51 -2.89 -6.07
CA SER A 128 -15.90 -2.46 -5.91
C SER A 128 -16.15 -1.96 -4.49
N ARG A 129 -17.10 -1.03 -4.33
CA ARG A 129 -17.45 -0.51 -3.00
C ARG A 129 -18.01 -1.62 -2.10
N GLU A 130 -18.77 -2.54 -2.66
CA GLU A 130 -19.34 -3.68 -1.95
C GLU A 130 -18.24 -4.61 -1.41
N GLN A 131 -17.24 -4.94 -2.23
CA GLN A 131 -16.10 -5.74 -1.77
C GLN A 131 -15.36 -5.07 -0.61
N ALA A 132 -15.12 -3.75 -0.68
CA ALA A 132 -14.38 -3.01 0.33
C ALA A 132 -15.14 -2.79 1.66
N LYS A 133 -16.48 -2.88 1.65
CA LYS A 133 -17.32 -2.64 2.85
C LYS A 133 -17.24 -3.78 3.86
N GLN A 134 -17.42 -5.02 3.41
CA GLN A 134 -17.74 -6.16 4.28
C GLN A 134 -16.55 -7.08 4.60
N VAL A 135 -15.37 -6.74 4.09
CA VAL A 135 -14.16 -7.58 4.13
C VAL A 135 -13.90 -8.21 5.50
N TRP A 136 -14.11 -7.44 6.56
CA TRP A 136 -13.73 -7.84 7.92
C TRP A 136 -14.92 -8.13 8.83
N ASP A 137 -16.16 -8.01 8.36
CA ASP A 137 -17.35 -8.19 9.21
C ASP A 137 -17.35 -9.59 9.85
N LEU A 138 -17.04 -10.60 9.05
CA LEU A 138 -16.95 -11.98 9.50
C LEU A 138 -15.80 -12.21 10.49
N MET A 139 -14.61 -11.71 10.18
CA MET A 139 -13.42 -11.92 11.02
C MET A 139 -13.51 -11.14 12.34
N LEU A 140 -14.14 -9.97 12.31
CA LEU A 140 -14.45 -9.17 13.49
C LEU A 140 -15.56 -9.80 14.33
N ALA A 141 -16.60 -10.34 13.69
CA ALA A 141 -17.66 -11.09 14.38
C ALA A 141 -17.09 -12.34 15.07
N LEU A 142 -16.20 -13.07 14.39
CA LEU A 142 -15.49 -14.21 14.95
C LEU A 142 -14.68 -13.81 16.18
N GLN A 143 -13.98 -12.68 16.19
CA GLN A 143 -13.20 -12.25 17.35
C GLN A 143 -14.04 -12.05 18.63
N SER A 144 -15.30 -11.65 18.50
CA SER A 144 -16.25 -11.48 19.63
C SER A 144 -16.87 -12.78 20.17
N VAL A 145 -16.62 -13.94 19.56
CA VAL A 145 -17.15 -15.25 20.02
C VAL A 145 -16.14 -15.95 20.95
N GLU A 146 -16.64 -16.63 22.00
CA GLU A 146 -15.83 -17.43 22.92
C GLU A 146 -15.12 -18.60 22.20
N SER A 147 -14.05 -19.12 22.82
CA SER A 147 -13.05 -19.98 22.16
C SER A 147 -13.56 -21.36 21.71
N GLU A 148 -14.62 -21.90 22.32
CA GLU A 148 -15.17 -23.22 21.96
C GLU A 148 -16.05 -23.16 20.69
N ASP A 149 -16.84 -22.12 20.53
CA ASP A 149 -17.74 -21.94 19.37
C ASP A 149 -17.01 -21.51 18.08
N LYS A 150 -15.82 -20.90 18.20
CA LYS A 150 -14.98 -20.50 17.07
C LYS A 150 -14.60 -21.66 16.15
N LYS A 151 -14.39 -22.86 16.69
CA LYS A 151 -13.80 -23.98 15.94
C LYS A 151 -14.78 -24.58 14.92
N GLY A 152 -16.07 -24.61 15.26
CA GLY A 152 -17.13 -25.08 14.36
C GLY A 152 -17.42 -24.07 13.24
N MET A 153 -17.51 -22.79 13.59
CA MET A 153 -17.88 -21.74 12.63
C MET A 153 -16.76 -21.47 11.59
N VAL A 154 -15.49 -21.50 12.00
CA VAL A 154 -14.36 -21.31 11.07
C VAL A 154 -14.26 -22.44 10.04
N ALA A 155 -14.56 -23.69 10.42
CA ALA A 155 -14.56 -24.82 9.49
C ALA A 155 -15.62 -24.65 8.39
N GLU A 156 -16.80 -24.16 8.75
CA GLU A 156 -17.95 -23.96 7.85
C GLU A 156 -17.73 -22.79 6.86
N LEU A 157 -17.04 -21.73 7.31
CA LEU A 157 -16.74 -20.54 6.49
C LEU A 157 -15.57 -20.75 5.51
N THR A 158 -14.64 -21.64 5.83
CA THR A 158 -13.50 -21.95 4.95
C THR A 158 -13.93 -22.82 3.76
N GLU A 159 -15.05 -23.55 3.85
CA GLU A 159 -15.63 -24.32 2.74
C GLU A 159 -16.46 -23.47 1.77
N GLN A 160 -16.80 -22.22 2.12
CA GLN A 160 -17.64 -21.33 1.31
C GLN A 160 -16.86 -20.27 0.50
N LEU A 161 -15.54 -20.21 0.65
CA LEU A 161 -14.62 -19.34 -0.08
C LEU A 161 -13.82 -20.13 -1.12
#